data_AF-A0A5D2LLK6-F1
#
_entry.id   AF-A0A5D2LLK6-F1
#
_cell.length_a   1.000
_cell.length_b   1.000
_cell.length_c   1.000
_cell.angle_alpha   90.00
_cell.angle_beta   90.00
_cell.angle_gamma   90.00
#
_symmetry.space_group_name_H-M   'P 1'
#
loop_
_entity.id
_entity.type
_entity.pdbx_description
1 polymer ?
#
loop_
_entity_poly.entity_id
_entity_poly.type
_entity_poly.pdbx_seq_one_letter_code
_entity_poly.pdbx_strand_id
1 'polypeptide(L)'
;MSSRRSRSRQSSGSRITDDQIYDLVSKLQQLLPEVRNRHSDKVSAAKVLQETCNYIRSLHREVDDLSERLSELLATTDSAQAAVIRSLLMQ
;
A
#
# COMPACT_ATOMS: atom_id res chain seq x y z
N MET A 1 28.58 -20.27 -43.14
CA MET A 1 28.40 -19.60 -41.84
C MET A 1 27.12 -18.78 -41.88
N SER A 2 26.02 -19.33 -41.35
CA SER A 2 24.69 -18.76 -41.51
C SER A 2 24.33 -17.89 -40.31
N SER A 3 24.37 -16.57 -40.52
CA SER A 3 24.03 -15.56 -39.53
C SER A 3 22.53 -15.60 -39.21
N ARG A 4 22.17 -16.35 -38.16
CA ARG A 4 20.83 -16.32 -37.55
C ARG A 4 20.79 -15.11 -36.63
N ARG A 5 20.37 -13.97 -37.17
CA ARG A 5 20.10 -12.76 -36.40
C ARG A 5 18.84 -13.00 -35.57
N SER A 6 19.02 -13.51 -34.35
CA SER A 6 17.98 -13.63 -33.34
C SER A 6 17.41 -12.23 -33.09
N ARG A 7 16.20 -12.00 -33.64
CA ARG A 7 15.41 -10.82 -33.31
C ARG A 7 15.08 -10.90 -31.84
N SER A 8 15.81 -10.10 -31.06
CA SER A 8 15.43 -9.71 -29.71
C SER A 8 13.94 -9.42 -29.72
N ARG A 9 13.16 -10.29 -29.08
CA ARG A 9 11.79 -9.98 -28.68
C ARG A 9 11.93 -8.87 -27.66
N GLN A 10 11.88 -7.64 -28.16
CA GLN A 10 11.66 -6.47 -27.35
C GLN A 10 10.38 -6.78 -26.57
N SER A 11 10.53 -7.08 -25.29
CA SER A 11 9.41 -7.18 -24.36
C SER A 11 8.81 -5.78 -24.37
N SER A 12 7.82 -5.59 -25.21
CA SER A 12 6.93 -4.43 -25.18
C SER A 12 6.44 -4.36 -23.76
N GLY A 13 7.08 -3.52 -22.93
CA GLY A 13 6.57 -3.20 -21.61
C GLY A 13 5.13 -2.78 -21.85
N SER A 14 4.19 -3.56 -21.29
CA SER A 14 2.76 -3.33 -21.47
C SER A 14 2.50 -1.87 -21.14
N ARG A 15 2.27 -1.05 -22.18
CA ARG A 15 2.00 0.36 -21.98
C ARG A 15 0.68 0.40 -21.22
N ILE A 16 0.74 0.95 -20.01
CA ILE A 16 -0.47 1.16 -19.20
C ILE A 16 -1.40 2.05 -20.03
N THR A 17 -2.64 1.61 -20.21
CA THR A 17 -3.65 2.38 -20.95
C THR A 17 -4.34 3.38 -20.04
N ASP A 18 -4.86 4.47 -20.59
CA ASP A 18 -5.58 5.49 -19.81
C ASP A 18 -6.81 4.90 -19.08
N ASP A 19 -7.47 3.91 -19.68
CA ASP A 19 -8.57 3.17 -19.04
C ASP A 19 -8.12 2.41 -17.78
N GLN A 20 -6.93 1.80 -17.81
CA GLN A 20 -6.34 1.12 -16.65
C GLN A 20 -5.98 2.12 -15.54
N ILE A 21 -5.51 3.32 -15.92
CA ILE A 21 -5.24 4.41 -14.97
C ILE A 21 -6.56 4.87 -14.34
N TYR A 22 -7.61 5.04 -15.14
CA TYR A 22 -8.92 5.48 -14.66
C TYR A 22 -9.56 4.46 -13.69
N ASP A 23 -9.54 3.17 -14.04
CA ASP A 23 -10.05 2.10 -13.17
C ASP A 23 -9.28 2.01 -11.85
N LEU A 24 -7.94 2.11 -11.90
CA LEU A 24 -7.11 2.15 -10.70
C LEU A 24 -7.46 3.36 -9.81
N VAL A 25 -7.55 4.55 -10.39
CA VAL A 25 -7.91 5.77 -9.66
C VAL A 25 -9.30 5.63 -9.03
N SER A 26 -10.28 5.08 -9.75
CA SER A 26 -11.63 4.85 -9.23
C SER A 26 -11.62 3.91 -8.01
N LYS A 27 -10.87 2.82 -8.08
CA LYS A 27 -10.70 1.88 -6.96
C LYS A 27 -10.02 2.54 -5.76
N LEU A 28 -8.97 3.33 -6.00
CA LEU A 28 -8.27 4.05 -4.93
C LEU A 28 -9.17 5.06 -4.23
N GLN A 29 -10.01 5.80 -4.97
CA GLN A 29 -10.97 6.74 -4.38
C GLN A 29 -11.95 6.05 -3.42
N GLN A 30 -12.37 4.81 -3.70
CA GLN A 30 -13.27 4.04 -2.82
C GLN A 30 -12.62 3.61 -1.50
N LEU A 31 -11.29 3.46 -1.49
CA LEU A 31 -10.53 3.04 -0.32
C LEU A 31 -10.10 4.22 0.57
N LEU A 32 -10.10 5.45 0.03
CA LEU A 32 -9.65 6.62 0.77
C LEU A 32 -10.76 7.23 1.63
N PRO A 33 -10.60 7.26 2.96
CA PRO A 33 -11.58 7.88 3.86
C PRO A 33 -11.76 9.38 3.57
N GLU A 34 -10.67 10.07 3.22
CA GLU A 34 -10.65 11.53 2.95
C GLU A 34 -11.35 11.92 1.65
N VAL A 35 -11.28 11.07 0.61
CA VAL A 35 -11.94 11.33 -0.68
C VAL A 35 -13.45 11.06 -0.57
N ARG A 36 -13.84 10.11 0.26
CA ARG A 36 -15.25 9.78 0.50
C ARG A 36 -16.01 10.90 1.24
N ASN A 37 -15.33 11.70 2.05
CA ASN A 37 -15.95 12.83 2.75
C ASN A 37 -16.03 14.11 1.89
N ARG A 38 -15.11 14.26 0.92
CA ARG A 38 -15.13 15.36 -0.06
C ARG A 38 -15.91 14.94 -1.29
N HIS A 39 -17.23 14.83 -1.12
CA HIS A 39 -18.13 14.68 -2.24
C HIS A 39 -17.93 15.82 -3.24
N SER A 40 -17.59 15.43 -4.47
CA SER A 40 -17.96 16.16 -5.68
C SER A 40 -17.28 17.51 -5.92
N ASP A 41 -15.96 17.50 -6.17
CA ASP A 41 -15.39 18.39 -7.18
C ASP A 41 -14.08 17.80 -7.74
N LYS A 42 -14.08 17.50 -9.04
CA LYS A 42 -12.99 16.97 -9.90
C LYS A 42 -11.62 16.83 -9.21
N VAL A 43 -11.45 15.77 -8.41
CA VAL A 43 -10.15 15.43 -7.84
C VAL A 43 -9.30 14.81 -8.94
N SER A 44 -8.15 15.41 -9.26
CA SER A 44 -7.24 14.89 -10.29
C SER A 44 -6.69 13.52 -9.90
N ALA A 45 -6.36 12.68 -10.90
CA ALA A 45 -5.71 11.40 -10.67
C ALA A 45 -4.43 11.53 -9.81
N ALA A 46 -3.63 12.58 -10.07
CA ALA A 46 -2.43 12.87 -9.28
C ALA A 46 -2.75 13.11 -7.80
N LYS A 47 -3.85 13.82 -7.49
CA LYS A 47 -4.28 14.07 -6.12
C LYS A 47 -4.76 12.79 -5.43
N VAL A 48 -5.52 11.94 -6.13
CA VAL A 48 -5.93 10.63 -5.60
C VAL A 48 -4.72 9.75 -5.26
N LEU A 49 -3.73 9.69 -6.16
CA LEU A 49 -2.50 8.94 -5.93
C LEU A 49 -1.72 9.50 -4.73
N GLN A 50 -1.62 10.83 -4.62
CA GLN A 50 -0.97 11.48 -3.48
C GLN A 50 -1.67 11.15 -2.15
N GLU A 51 -3.00 11.25 -2.09
CA GLU A 51 -3.76 10.90 -0.89
C GLU A 51 -3.64 9.41 -0.57
N THR A 52 -3.57 8.55 -1.59
CA THR A 52 -3.28 7.12 -1.40
C THR A 52 -1.93 6.90 -0.71
N CYS A 53 -0.87 7.54 -1.20
CA CYS A 53 0.45 7.44 -0.58
C CYS A 53 0.46 8.03 0.85
N ASN A 54 -0.28 9.12 1.09
CA ASN A 54 -0.42 9.68 2.43
C ASN A 54 -1.10 8.70 3.38
N TYR A 55 -2.20 8.08 2.94
CA TYR A 55 -2.99 7.16 3.75
C TYR A 55 -2.21 5.88 4.07
N ILE A 56 -1.46 5.33 3.11
CA ILE A 56 -0.57 4.18 3.37
C ILE A 56 0.48 4.56 4.43
N ARG A 57 1.06 5.77 4.34
CA ARG A 57 2.03 6.24 5.34
C ARG A 57 1.41 6.42 6.72
N SER A 58 0.17 6.92 6.82
CA SER A 58 -0.50 7.05 8.11
C SER A 58 -0.83 5.69 8.70
N LEU A 59 -1.32 4.74 7.88
CA LEU A 59 -1.60 3.38 8.32
C LEU A 59 -0.35 2.67 8.84
N HIS A 60 0.80 2.78 8.16
CA HIS A 60 2.04 2.20 8.67
C HIS A 60 2.44 2.80 10.03
N ARG A 61 2.33 4.13 10.20
CA ARG A 61 2.59 4.78 11.50
C ARG A 61 1.63 4.29 12.58
N GLU A 62 0.34 4.20 12.29
CA GLU A 62 -0.65 3.69 13.24
C GLU A 62 -0.36 2.25 13.65
N VAL A 63 0.07 1.42 12.69
CA VAL A 63 0.50 0.03 12.96
C VAL A 63 1.75 0.00 13.85
N ASP A 64 2.75 0.83 13.56
CA ASP A 64 3.98 0.93 14.36
C ASP A 64 3.66 1.40 15.80
N ASP A 65 2.86 2.46 15.95
CA ASP A 65 2.44 2.99 17.26
C ASP A 65 1.63 1.96 18.07
N LEU A 66 0.72 1.22 17.39
CA LEU A 66 -0.05 0.15 18.03
C LEU A 66 0.84 -1.03 18.43
N SER A 67 1.84 -1.36 17.61
CA SER A 67 2.83 -2.41 17.89
C SER A 67 3.67 -2.09 19.12
N GLU A 68 4.11 -0.83 19.26
CA GLU A 68 4.85 -0.35 20.43
C GLU A 68 3.99 -0.43 21.69
N ARG A 69 2.78 0.13 21.65
CA ARG A 69 1.83 0.08 22.79
C ARG A 69 1.48 -1.35 23.20
N LEU A 70 1.32 -2.25 22.23
CA LEU A 70 1.09 -3.67 22.51
C LEU A 70 2.31 -4.29 23.19
N SER A 71 3.52 -3.99 22.71
CA SER A 71 4.77 -4.48 23.31
C SER A 71 4.91 -4.04 24.77
N GLU A 72 4.60 -2.79 25.10
CA GLU A 72 4.58 -2.27 26.47
C GLU A 72 3.57 -2.99 27.38
N LEU A 73 2.34 -3.17 26.88
CA LEU A 73 1.29 -3.88 27.62
C LEU A 73 1.67 -5.35 27.88
N LEU A 74 2.34 -6.00 26.93
CA LEU A 74 2.79 -7.38 27.07
C LEU A 74 4.05 -7.52 27.94
N ALA A 75 4.85 -6.46 28.08
CA ALA A 75 5.97 -6.43 29.01
C ALA A 75 5.49 -6.35 30.47
N THR A 76 4.36 -5.69 30.71
CA THR A 76 3.72 -5.61 32.04
C THR A 76 2.84 -6.82 32.37
N THR A 77 2.49 -7.64 31.37
CA THR A 77 1.65 -8.83 31.53
C THR A 77 2.49 -10.11 31.55
N ASP A 78 2.53 -10.80 32.69
CA ASP A 78 3.18 -12.09 32.83
C ASP A 78 2.22 -13.25 32.50
N SER A 79 2.02 -13.50 31.20
CA SER A 79 1.21 -14.63 30.71
C SER A 79 1.92 -15.38 29.57
N ALA A 80 1.65 -16.69 29.45
CA ALA A 80 2.19 -17.51 28.36
C ALA A 80 1.77 -16.99 26.97
N GLN A 81 0.56 -16.43 26.85
CA GLN A 81 0.08 -15.79 25.62
C GLN A 81 0.87 -14.52 25.29
N ALA A 82 1.23 -13.73 26.31
CA ALA A 82 2.06 -12.55 26.13
C ALA A 82 3.47 -12.91 25.62
N ALA A 83 4.04 -14.02 26.09
CA ALA A 83 5.33 -14.50 25.61
C ALA A 83 5.31 -14.88 24.12
N VAL A 84 4.24 -15.55 23.65
CA VAL A 84 4.07 -15.89 22.22
C VAL A 84 3.97 -14.63 21.36
N ILE A 85 3.14 -13.65 21.76
CA ILE A 85 2.96 -12.42 20.98
C ILE A 85 4.26 -11.59 20.94
N ARG A 86 5.01 -11.49 22.06
CA ARG A 86 6.34 -10.84 22.10
C ARG A 86 7.30 -11.46 21.08
N SER A 87 7.29 -12.79 20.91
CA SER A 87 8.15 -13.48 19.94
C SER A 87 7.80 -13.20 18.47
N LEU A 88 6.56 -12.80 18.19
CA LEU A 88 6.08 -12.46 16.85
C LEU A 88 6.38 -10.99 16.48
N LEU A 89 6.31 -10.08 17.46
CA LEU A 89 6.57 -8.65 17.26
C LEU A 89 8.07 -8.31 17.10
N MET A 90 8.96 -9.17 17.58
CA MET A 90 10.42 -8.98 17.54
C MET A 90 11.10 -9.60 16.30
N GLN A 91 10.32 -10.06 15.31
CA GLN A 91 10.81 -10.59 14.02
C GLN A 91 10.88 -9.49 12.97
#